data_AF-A0A520GWT6-F1
#
_entry.id   AF-A0A520GWT6-F1
#
_cell.length_a   1.000
_cell.length_b   1.000
_cell.length_c   1.000
_cell.angle_alpha   90.00
_cell.angle_beta   90.00
_cell.angle_gamma   90.00
#
_symmetry.space_group_name_H-M   'P 1'
#
loop_
_entity.id
_entity.type
_entity.pdbx_description
1 polymer ?
#
loop_
_entity_poly.entity_id
_entity_poly.type
_entity_poly.pdbx_seq_one_letter_code
_entity_poly.pdbx_strand_id
1 'polypeptide(L)'
;LKDQATKLVKSKDIKAQRGVFAKLSNEMITAVKAKNLLNAPVYVQYCPMKKASWLSTEKSIKNPYYGSAMLSCGNVVETIK
;
A
#
# COMPACT_ATOMS: atom_id res chain seq x y z
N LEU A 1 -9.70 8.18 -5.15
CA LEU A 1 -9.03 7.08 -5.88
C LEU A 1 -8.47 7.51 -7.24
N LYS A 2 -9.31 7.87 -8.23
CA LYS A 2 -8.86 8.23 -9.60
C LYS A 2 -7.81 9.35 -9.63
N ASP A 3 -7.97 10.37 -8.80
CA ASP A 3 -7.05 11.52 -8.77
C ASP A 3 -5.67 11.16 -8.25
N GLN A 4 -5.58 10.36 -7.18
CA GLN A 4 -4.29 9.91 -6.65
C GLN A 4 -3.60 8.96 -7.63
N ALA A 5 -4.35 8.05 -8.26
CA ALA A 5 -3.81 7.17 -9.29
C ALA A 5 -3.24 7.97 -10.48
N THR A 6 -3.96 9.02 -10.92
CA THR A 6 -3.49 9.90 -11.99
C THR A 6 -2.22 10.65 -11.60
N LYS A 7 -2.16 11.19 -10.37
CA LYS A 7 -0.96 11.86 -9.85
C LYS A 7 0.24 10.92 -9.73
N LEU A 8 -0.01 9.67 -9.31
CA LEU A 8 1.03 8.65 -9.18
C LEU A 8 1.69 8.36 -10.54
N VAL A 9 0.87 8.10 -11.57
CA VAL A 9 1.36 7.76 -12.92
C VAL A 9 2.04 8.95 -13.62
N LYS A 10 1.57 10.18 -13.39
CA LYS A 10 2.15 11.38 -14.02
C LYS A 10 3.47 11.83 -13.40
N SER A 11 3.76 11.45 -12.16
CA SER A 11 5.02 11.82 -11.51
C SER A 11 6.19 11.05 -12.12
N LYS A 12 7.28 11.75 -12.47
CA LYS A 12 8.56 11.14 -12.88
C LYS A 12 9.54 10.96 -11.72
N ASP A 13 9.25 11.54 -10.56
CA ASP A 13 10.08 11.42 -9.36
C ASP A 13 9.55 10.31 -8.44
N ILE A 14 10.42 9.35 -8.12
CA ILE A 14 10.07 8.18 -7.31
C ILE A 14 9.70 8.55 -5.86
N LYS A 15 10.30 9.61 -5.30
CA LYS A 15 9.97 10.04 -3.93
C LYS A 15 8.57 10.63 -3.89
N ALA A 16 8.21 11.44 -4.88
CA ALA A 16 6.87 11.98 -5.06
C ALA A 16 5.85 10.86 -5.33
N GLN A 17 6.18 9.88 -6.19
CA GLN A 17 5.35 8.70 -6.41
C GLN A 17 5.06 7.95 -5.11
N ARG A 18 6.09 7.65 -4.31
CA ARG A 18 5.93 6.98 -3.00
C ARG A 18 5.05 7.77 -2.03
N GLY A 19 5.13 9.10 -2.06
CA GLY A 19 4.25 9.97 -1.26
C GLY A 19 2.78 9.89 -1.69
N VAL A 20 2.52 9.90 -3.00
CA VAL A 20 1.16 9.74 -3.55
C VAL A 20 0.63 8.33 -3.30
N PHE A 21 1.49 7.31 -3.43
CA PHE A 21 1.15 5.91 -3.19
C PHE A 21 0.64 5.67 -1.77
N ALA A 22 1.25 6.30 -0.75
CA ALA A 22 0.77 6.20 0.63
C ALA A 22 -0.68 6.71 0.78
N LYS A 23 -1.01 7.84 0.12
CA LYS A 23 -2.37 8.40 0.13
C LYS A 23 -3.36 7.49 -0.59
N LEU A 24 -3.00 7.04 -1.79
CA LEU A 24 -3.81 6.10 -2.58
C LEU A 24 -4.07 4.80 -1.81
N SER A 25 -3.04 4.28 -1.13
CA SER A 25 -3.14 3.05 -0.34
C SER A 25 -4.15 3.18 0.80
N ASN A 26 -4.16 4.29 1.53
CA ASN A 26 -5.15 4.52 2.58
C ASN A 26 -6.59 4.53 2.01
N GLU A 27 -6.82 5.25 0.90
CA GLU A 27 -8.13 5.26 0.23
C GLU A 27 -8.55 3.86 -0.24
N MET A 28 -7.61 3.07 -0.77
CA MET A 28 -7.87 1.70 -1.21
C MET A 28 -8.19 0.76 -0.04
N ILE A 29 -7.47 0.85 1.07
CA ILE A 29 -7.75 0.06 2.28
C ILE A 29 -9.18 0.33 2.76
N THR A 30 -9.58 1.60 2.87
CA THR A 30 -10.95 1.96 3.24
C THR A 30 -11.97 1.39 2.26
N ALA A 31 -11.73 1.50 0.96
CA ALA A 31 -12.64 1.00 -0.07
C ALA A 31 -12.78 -0.53 -0.04
N VAL A 32 -11.68 -1.26 0.16
CA VAL A 32 -11.69 -2.72 0.25
C VAL A 32 -12.41 -3.19 1.51
N LYS A 33 -12.14 -2.57 2.67
CA LYS A 33 -12.85 -2.91 3.91
C LYS A 33 -14.36 -2.67 3.84
N ALA A 34 -14.79 -1.68 3.06
CA ALA A 34 -16.21 -1.40 2.86
C ALA A 34 -16.92 -2.44 1.96
N LYS A 35 -16.16 -3.28 1.23
CA LYS A 35 -16.70 -4.27 0.31
C LYS A 35 -16.33 -5.68 0.79
N ASN A 36 -17.29 -6.43 1.32
CA ASN A 36 -17.17 -7.85 1.67
C ASN A 36 -17.13 -8.79 0.43
N LEU A 37 -16.41 -8.40 -0.62
CA LEU A 37 -16.36 -9.13 -1.89
C LEU A 37 -14.91 -9.48 -2.25
N LEU A 38 -14.25 -10.21 -1.35
CA LEU A 38 -12.92 -10.74 -1.60
C LEU A 38 -13.00 -12.23 -1.92
N ASN A 39 -12.41 -12.62 -3.05
CA ASN A 39 -12.29 -14.03 -3.45
C ASN A 39 -11.08 -14.71 -2.81
N ALA A 40 -10.19 -13.93 -2.20
CA ALA A 40 -8.98 -14.39 -1.52
C ALA A 40 -8.57 -13.38 -0.44
N PRO A 41 -7.83 -13.81 0.60
CA PRO A 41 -7.36 -12.90 1.63
C PRO A 41 -6.51 -11.76 1.07
N VAL A 42 -6.72 -10.55 1.59
CA VAL A 42 -5.89 -9.38 1.32
C VAL A 42 -5.25 -8.92 2.62
N TYR A 43 -3.95 -8.69 2.58
CA TYR A 43 -3.15 -8.29 3.74
C TYR A 43 -2.95 -6.78 3.76
N VAL A 44 -3.24 -6.15 4.89
CA VAL A 44 -2.80 -4.77 5.15
C VAL A 44 -1.41 -4.86 5.76
N GLN A 45 -0.42 -4.35 5.03
CA GLN A 45 0.98 -4.28 5.45
C GLN A 45 1.33 -2.85 5.86
N TYR A 46 2.25 -2.68 6.80
CA TYR A 46 2.59 -1.39 7.40
C TYR A 46 4.11 -1.20 7.52
N CYS A 47 4.56 0.01 7.19
CA CYS A 47 5.93 0.45 7.39
C CYS A 47 6.00 1.44 8.58
N PRO A 48 6.64 1.08 9.71
CA PRO A 48 6.70 1.95 10.89
C PRO A 48 7.52 3.23 10.66
N MET A 49 8.54 3.18 9.81
CA MET A 49 9.39 4.34 9.49
C MET A 49 8.66 5.38 8.64
N LYS A 50 7.91 4.93 7.63
CA LYS A 50 7.13 5.82 6.77
C LYS A 50 5.78 6.23 7.37
N LYS A 51 5.32 5.50 8.39
CA LYS A 51 3.97 5.59 8.97
C LYS A 51 2.89 5.46 7.90
N ALA A 52 3.03 4.45 7.03
CA ALA A 52 2.15 4.24 5.89
C ALA A 52 1.83 2.76 5.70
N SER A 53 0.60 2.49 5.28
CA SER A 53 0.09 1.15 5.00
C SER A 53 -0.12 0.92 3.51
N TRP A 54 -0.20 -0.34 3.09
CA TRP A 54 -0.59 -0.75 1.74
C TRP A 54 -1.30 -2.11 1.74
N LEU A 55 -1.95 -2.44 0.64
CA LEU A 55 -2.58 -3.75 0.42
C LEU A 55 -1.63 -4.69 -0.33
N SER A 56 -1.64 -5.96 0.03
CA SER A 56 -0.92 -7.02 -0.66
C SER A 56 -1.78 -8.28 -0.74
N THR A 57 -1.68 -9.01 -1.85
CA THR A 57 -2.25 -10.37 -1.98
C THR A 57 -1.30 -11.44 -1.42
N GLU A 58 -0.05 -11.07 -1.13
CA GLU A 58 0.96 -11.94 -0.54
C GLU A 58 1.18 -11.58 0.93
N LYS A 59 1.38 -12.59 1.79
CA LYS A 59 1.73 -12.38 3.20
C LYS A 59 3.18 -11.89 3.38
N SER A 60 4.07 -12.21 2.44
CA SER A 60 5.46 -11.72 2.43
C SER A 60 5.50 -10.20 2.26
N ILE A 61 6.37 -9.54 3.04
CA ILE A 61 6.55 -8.09 2.98
C ILE A 61 7.42 -7.73 1.78
N LYS A 62 6.90 -6.82 0.93
CA LYS A 62 7.63 -6.13 -0.15
C LYS A 62 7.40 -4.63 -0.02
N ASN A 63 8.22 -3.98 0.82
CA ASN A 63 8.06 -2.57 1.19
C ASN A 63 8.35 -1.63 0.00
N PRO A 64 7.37 -0.82 -0.43
CA PRO A 64 7.52 0.04 -1.61
C PRO A 64 8.28 1.35 -1.35
N TYR A 65 8.56 1.70 -0.09
CA TYR A 65 8.99 3.04 0.30
C TYR A 65 10.51 3.26 0.27
N TYR A 66 11.30 2.21 0.40
CA TYR A 66 12.77 2.32 0.58
C TYR A 66 13.58 1.44 -0.39
N GLY A 67 12.93 0.84 -1.39
CA GLY A 67 13.62 0.03 -2.40
C GLY A 67 14.27 -1.22 -1.79
N SER A 68 15.38 -1.67 -2.38
CA SER A 68 16.08 -2.89 -1.95
C SER A 68 16.60 -2.82 -0.52
N ALA A 69 16.97 -1.63 -0.03
CA ALA A 69 17.55 -1.46 1.30
C ALA A 69 16.63 -1.92 2.45
N MET A 70 15.31 -1.91 2.25
CA MET A 70 14.34 -2.31 3.27
C MET A 70 13.18 -3.11 2.68
N LEU A 71 13.41 -3.84 1.59
CA LEU A 71 12.36 -4.53 0.85
C LEU A 71 11.55 -5.49 1.72
N SER A 72 12.18 -6.16 2.68
CA SER A 72 11.54 -7.10 3.61
C SER A 72 11.08 -6.45 4.93
N CYS A 73 11.29 -5.14 5.12
CA CYS A 73 10.98 -4.45 6.38
C CYS A 73 9.52 -4.01 6.44
N GLY A 74 8.78 -4.46 7.44
CA GLY A 74 7.39 -4.08 7.67
C GLY A 74 6.65 -5.19 8.41
N ASN A 75 5.37 -4.96 8.69
CA ASN A 75 4.52 -5.92 9.39
C ASN A 75 3.17 -6.07 8.68
N VAL A 76 2.62 -7.29 8.69
CA VAL A 76 1.19 -7.48 8.40
C VAL A 76 0.43 -7.05 9.65
N VAL A 77 -0.41 -6.02 9.53
CA VAL A 77 -1.19 -5.48 10.66
C VAL A 77 -2.64 -5.96 10.64
N GLU A 78 -3.12 -6.44 9.49
CA GLU A 78 -4.48 -6.92 9.34
C GLU A 78 -4.58 -7.90 8.16
N THR A 79 -5.51 -8.85 8.26
CA THR A 79 -5.90 -9.74 7.16
C THR A 79 -7.39 -9.58 6.91
N ILE A 80 -7.75 -9.08 5.73
CA ILE A 80 -9.13 -8.93 5.27
C ILE A 80 -9.51 -10.20 4.53
N LYS A 81 -10.65 -10.81 4.87
CA LYS A 81 -11.15 -12.06 4.28
C LYS A 81 -12.53 -11.85 3.69
#